data_AF-A0AA38YNH2-F1
#
_entry.id   AF-A0AA38YNH2-F1
#
_cell.length_a   1.000
_cell.length_b   1.000
_cell.length_c   1.000
_cell.angle_alpha   90.00
_cell.angle_beta   90.00
_cell.angle_gamma   90.00
#
_symmetry.space_group_name_H-M   'P 1'
#
loop_
_entity.id
_entity.type
_entity.pdbx_description
1 polymer ?
#
loop_
_entity_poly.entity_id
_entity_poly.type
_entity_poly.pdbx_seq_one_letter_code
_entity_poly.pdbx_strand_id
1 'polypeptide(L)' 'MQALFRIGKGEPPPVPDSLSPDARDFILKCLQVNPDDRPKAAQLLNHQFVKRPPPTSSGSASPLYHGRRS' A
#
# COMPACT_ATOMS: atom_id res chain seq x y z
N MET A 1 -15.87 -23.00 -6.01
CA MET A 1 -14.79 -22.29 -6.74
C MET A 1 -15.32 -20.93 -7.19
N GLN A 2 -15.17 -19.87 -6.38
CA GLN A 2 -15.79 -18.55 -6.66
C GLN A 2 -14.79 -17.49 -7.12
N ALA A 3 -13.52 -17.58 -6.73
CA ALA A 3 -12.51 -16.56 -7.04
C ALA A 3 -12.35 -16.32 -8.55
N LEU A 4 -12.21 -17.37 -9.35
CA LEU A 4 -12.07 -17.27 -10.81
C LEU A 4 -13.28 -16.58 -11.46
N PHE A 5 -14.48 -16.89 -11.01
CA PHE A 5 -15.72 -16.31 -11.54
C PHE A 5 -15.84 -14.82 -11.21
N ARG A 6 -15.48 -14.44 -9.97
CA ARG A 6 -15.48 -13.05 -9.52
C ARG A 6 -14.42 -12.22 -10.23
N ILE A 7 -13.25 -12.79 -10.50
CA ILE A 7 -12.20 -12.16 -11.32
C ILE A 7 -12.71 -11.93 -12.75
N GLY A 8 -13.35 -12.94 -13.36
CA GLY A 8 -13.93 -12.80 -14.71
C GLY A 8 -15.02 -11.74 -14.81
N LYS A 9 -15.76 -11.48 -13.71
CA LYS A 9 -16.73 -10.38 -13.61
C LYS A 9 -16.11 -9.02 -13.31
N GLY A 10 -14.82 -8.97 -13.01
CA GLY A 10 -14.15 -7.77 -12.53
C GLY A 10 -14.62 -7.34 -11.14
N GLU A 11 -15.18 -8.23 -10.32
CA GLU A 11 -15.58 -7.88 -8.95
C GLU A 11 -14.34 -7.81 -8.05
N PRO A 12 -14.08 -6.66 -7.38
CA PRO A 12 -12.95 -6.55 -6.47
C PRO A 12 -13.15 -7.49 -5.26
N PRO A 13 -12.06 -8.02 -4.69
CA PRO A 13 -12.13 -8.81 -3.46
C PRO A 13 -12.70 -7.96 -2.30
N PRO A 14 -13.41 -8.58 -1.34
CA PRO A 14 -13.85 -7.86 -0.16
C PRO A 14 -12.63 -7.38 0.63
N VAL A 15 -12.62 -6.10 1.01
CA VAL A 15 -11.56 -5.53 1.85
C VAL A 15 -12.00 -5.61 3.32
N PRO A 16 -11.17 -6.18 4.22
CA PRO A 16 -11.54 -6.32 5.63
C PRO A 16 -11.72 -4.98 6.36
N ASP A 17 -12.69 -4.92 7.27
CA ASP A 17 -12.92 -3.75 8.14
C ASP A 17 -11.91 -3.63 9.29
N SER A 18 -11.10 -4.67 9.52
CA SER A 18 -10.03 -4.65 10.52
C SER A 18 -8.85 -3.77 10.13
N LEU A 19 -8.81 -3.28 8.89
CA LEU A 19 -7.76 -2.40 8.39
C LEU A 19 -8.00 -0.96 8.85
N SER A 20 -6.91 -0.19 8.95
CA SER A 20 -7.04 1.25 9.17
C SER A 20 -7.80 1.91 8.00
N PRO A 21 -8.53 3.02 8.24
CA PRO A 21 -9.26 3.72 7.18
C PRO A 21 -8.39 4.04 5.97
N ASP A 22 -7.16 4.49 6.22
CA ASP A 22 -6.13 4.75 5.22
C ASP A 22 -5.71 3.55 4.39
N ALA A 23 -5.47 2.41 5.04
CA ALA A 23 -5.09 1.19 4.35
C ALA A 23 -6.24 0.68 3.48
N ARG A 24 -7.47 0.77 4.02
CA ARG A 24 -8.68 0.37 3.30
C ARG A 24 -8.90 1.25 2.06
N ASP A 25 -8.80 2.57 2.20
CA ASP A 25 -8.91 3.52 1.09
C ASP A 25 -7.82 3.30 0.03
N PHE A 26 -6.58 3.08 0.45
CA PHE A 26 -5.47 2.79 -0.46
C PHE A 26 -5.72 1.53 -1.30
N ILE A 27 -6.16 0.44 -0.66
CA ILE A 27 -6.47 -0.83 -1.35
C ILE A 27 -7.62 -0.64 -2.35
N LEU A 28 -8.68 0.08 -1.97
CA LEU A 28 -9.82 0.34 -2.85
C LEU A 28 -9.42 1.18 -4.07
N LYS A 29 -8.50 2.15 -3.93
CA LYS A 29 -7.93 2.90 -5.05
C LYS A 29 -7.07 2.02 -5.98
N CYS A 30 -6.35 1.04 -5.42
CA CYS A 30 -5.54 0.11 -6.21
C CYS A 30 -6.38 -0.90 -7.01
N LEU A 31 -7.54 -1.29 -6.48
CA LEU A 31 -8.41 -2.34 -7.01
C LEU A 31 -9.61 -1.80 -7.82
N GLN A 32 -9.46 -0.63 -8.44
CA GLN A 32 -10.46 -0.09 -9.37
C GLN A 32 -10.60 -0.98 -10.61
N VAL A 33 -11.84 -1.37 -10.90
CA VAL A 33 -12.20 -2.23 -12.04
C VAL A 33 -12.07 -1.47 -13.34
N ASN A 34 -12.55 -0.23 -13.34
CA ASN A 34 -12.38 0.67 -14.46
C ASN A 34 -10.94 1.21 -14.47
N PRO A 35 -10.16 0.99 -15.54
CA PRO A 35 -8.79 1.49 -15.62
C PRO A 35 -8.72 3.03 -15.59
N ASP A 36 -9.73 3.73 -16.07
CA ASP A 36 -9.75 5.21 -16.09
C ASP A 36 -9.90 5.81 -14.68
N ASP A 37 -10.58 5.10 -13.78
CA ASP A 37 -10.72 5.50 -12.37
C ASP A 37 -9.50 5.11 -11.54
N ARG A 38 -8.58 4.30 -12.09
CA ARG A 38 -7.40 3.80 -11.38
C ARG A 38 -6.33 4.89 -11.30
N PRO A 39 -5.97 5.37 -10.10
CA PRO A 39 -4.95 6.40 -9.97
C PRO A 39 -3.58 5.91 -10.46
N LYS A 40 -2.78 6.81 -11.01
CA LYS A 40 -1.41 6.50 -11.40
C LYS A 40 -0.57 6.14 -10.17
N ALA A 41 0.45 5.32 -10.37
CA ALA A 41 1.39 4.95 -9.30
C ALA A 41 1.95 6.17 -8.56
N ALA A 42 2.29 7.25 -9.28
CA ALA A 42 2.77 8.49 -8.68
C ALA A 42 1.74 9.13 -7.71
N GLN A 43 0.43 9.02 -7.99
CA GLN A 43 -0.62 9.51 -7.09
C GLN A 43 -0.79 8.60 -5.88
N LEU A 44 -0.72 7.28 -6.07
CA LEU A 44 -0.78 6.28 -5.00
C LEU A 44 0.39 6.41 -4.02
N LEU A 45 1.60 6.67 -4.52
CA LEU A 45 2.79 6.94 -3.68
C LEU A 45 2.63 8.19 -2.81
N ASN A 46 1.73 9.11 -3.20
CA ASN A 46 1.41 10.30 -2.41
C ASN A 46 0.33 10.06 -1.35
N HIS A 47 -0.24 8.86 -1.25
CA HIS A 47 -1.29 8.51 -0.30
C HIS A 47 -0.78 8.51 1.16
N GLN A 48 -1.66 8.86 2.11
CA GLN A 48 -1.31 8.93 3.53
C GLN A 48 -0.84 7.57 4.08
N PHE A 49 -1.46 6.46 3.65
CA PHE A 49 -1.02 5.11 3.99
C PHE A 49 0.47 4.86 3.70
N VAL A 50 0.99 5.36 2.59
CA VAL A 50 2.38 5.16 2.15
C VAL A 50 3.32 6.21 2.74
N LYS A 51 2.85 7.46 2.87
CA LYS A 51 3.66 8.57 3.38
C LYS A 51 3.89 8.54 4.87
N ARG A 52 2.97 7.95 5.65
CA ARG A 52 3.18 7.83 7.08
C ARG A 52 4.32 6.83 7.33
N PRO A 53 5.42 7.24 7.95
CA PRO A 53 6.39 6.26 8.41
C PRO A 53 5.66 5.31 9.37
N PRO A 54 5.99 4.01 9.36
CA PRO A 54 5.52 3.12 10.41
C PRO A 54 5.91 3.74 11.76
N PRO A 55 5.10 3.55 12.82
CA PRO A 55 5.48 4.00 14.15
C PRO A 55 6.88 3.50 14.39
N THR A 56 7.82 4.44 14.52
CA THR A 56 9.24 4.13 14.63
C THR A 56 9.39 3.19 15.81
N SER A 57 9.66 1.91 15.54
CA SER A 57 10.42 1.11 16.49
C SER A 57 11.67 1.93 16.77
N SER A 58 11.74 2.54 17.95
CA SER A 58 12.93 3.27 18.38
C SER A 58 14.14 2.35 18.20
N GLY A 59 14.98 2.66 17.23
CA GLY A 59 16.28 2.02 17.05
C GLY A 59 16.35 0.94 15.97
N SER A 60 16.52 1.37 14.72
CA SER A 60 17.58 0.77 13.90
C SER A 60 18.44 1.91 13.38
N ALA A 61 19.23 2.47 14.29
CA ALA A 61 20.42 3.19 13.87
C ALA A 61 21.33 2.16 13.22
N SER A 62 21.34 2.10 11.89
CA SER A 62 22.41 1.43 11.17
C SER A 62 23.73 2.04 11.67
N PRO A 63 24.64 1.29 12.30
CA PRO A 63 25.92 1.82 12.67
C PRO A 63 26.69 2.03 11.37
N LEU A 64 26.69 3.27 10.87
CA LEU A 64 27.63 3.69 9.85
C LEU A 64 29.02 3.52 10.45
N TYR A 65 29.70 2.44 10.03
CA TYR A 65 31.11 2.22 10.28
C TYR A 65 31.89 3.44 9.77
N HIS A 66 32.33 4.25 10.71
CA HIS A 66 33.38 5.24 10.50
C HIS A 66 34.70 4.48 10.31
N GLY A 67 34.95 4.02 9.09
CA GLY A 67 36.17 3.33 8.68
C GLY A 67 37.18 4.26 8.04
N ARG A 68 37.92 4.96 8.90
CA ARG A 68 39.25 5.59 8.75
C ARG A 68 39.84 5.82 7.34
N ARG A 69 40.09 7.11 7.08
CA ARG A 69 41.26 7.67 6.37
C ARG A 69 42.52 6.80 6.50
N SER A 70 43.13 6.40 5.39
CA SER A 70 44.58 6.45 5.08
C SER A 70 44.78 6.15 3.60
#